data_AF-A0A2K0WVX4-F1
#
_entry.id   AF-A0A2K0WVX4-F1
#
_cell.length_a   1.000
_cell.length_b   1.000
_cell.length_c   1.000
_cell.angle_alpha   90.00
_cell.angle_beta   90.00
_cell.angle_gamma   90.00
#
_symmetry.space_group_name_H-M   'P 1'
#
loop_
_entity.id
_entity.type
_entity.pdbx_description
1 polymer ?
#
loop_
_entity_poly.entity_id
_entity_poly.type
_entity_poly.pdbx_seq_one_letter_code
_entity_poly.pdbx_strand_id
1 'polypeptide(L)'
;MANWDIDGSCEPHRRVLDEAFDVALEMATAASDAMEFLRTPRPAKRQRKLHLEWSIKSRALKAALGLNAQDDGANPSTDFTFAQVIFKRIKTRLSQSSSVANPTRNIRLQRLGYTKPRLMCGENTEGENANFIWVGKDDPVPGEDGILLRDHREARAAIARAGSVGAWIHQGRMVFVKSEKQKGFICGQDMAAVTDYRFDWIFFCDRSFRRKVQRRTSPKAYKEIDGKTKKVKDRTEDKIFAGKSLGSIAGHLSVTVLHELFHWYGLPKIENGN
;
A
#
# COMPACT_ATOMS: atom_id res chain seq x y z
N MET A 1 -12.57 -0.56 2.88
CA MET A 1 -11.85 0.63 2.34
C MET A 1 -12.47 1.99 2.73
N ALA A 2 -13.19 2.12 3.85
CA ALA A 2 -13.90 3.35 4.21
C ALA A 2 -13.01 4.59 4.47
N ASN A 3 -11.71 4.35 4.66
CA ASN A 3 -10.70 5.38 4.94
C ASN A 3 -10.05 5.95 3.67
N TRP A 4 -10.58 5.60 2.49
CA TRP A 4 -10.08 6.03 1.20
C TRP A 4 -11.21 6.59 0.34
N ASP A 5 -10.90 7.64 -0.43
CA ASP A 5 -11.71 8.05 -1.57
C ASP A 5 -11.36 7.15 -2.75
N ILE A 6 -12.36 6.60 -3.43
CA ILE A 6 -12.14 5.69 -4.55
C ILE A 6 -12.56 6.41 -5.81
N ASP A 7 -11.60 6.60 -6.71
CA ASP A 7 -11.87 7.23 -7.99
C ASP A 7 -12.74 6.34 -8.89
N GLY A 8 -13.54 6.96 -9.76
CA GLY A 8 -14.43 6.26 -10.69
C GLY A 8 -13.69 5.28 -11.62
N SER A 9 -12.40 5.55 -11.90
CA SER A 9 -11.54 4.66 -12.67
C SER A 9 -11.38 3.25 -12.06
N CYS A 10 -11.56 3.11 -10.75
CA CYS A 10 -11.47 1.84 -10.06
C CYS A 10 -12.77 1.02 -10.07
N GLU A 11 -13.89 1.58 -10.53
CA GLU A 11 -15.18 0.89 -10.46
C GLU A 11 -15.21 -0.48 -11.15
N PRO A 12 -14.61 -0.67 -12.35
CA PRO A 12 -14.52 -1.99 -12.98
C PRO A 12 -13.70 -3.02 -12.19
N HIS A 13 -12.89 -2.57 -11.25
CA HIS A 13 -11.99 -3.38 -10.43
C HIS A 13 -12.39 -3.39 -8.96
N ARG A 14 -13.51 -2.78 -8.60
CA ARG A 14 -13.88 -2.52 -7.21
C ARG A 14 -13.89 -3.80 -6.38
N ARG A 15 -14.60 -4.82 -6.85
CA ARG A 15 -14.70 -6.11 -6.15
C ARG A 15 -13.35 -6.77 -5.87
N VAL A 16 -12.43 -6.76 -6.84
CA VAL A 16 -11.11 -7.40 -6.66
C VAL A 16 -10.20 -6.57 -5.78
N LEU A 17 -10.38 -5.25 -5.74
CA LEU A 17 -9.68 -4.37 -4.80
C LEU A 17 -10.20 -4.56 -3.37
N ASP A 18 -11.52 -4.58 -3.16
CA ASP A 18 -12.14 -4.88 -1.85
C ASP A 18 -11.55 -6.17 -1.26
N GLU A 19 -11.57 -7.27 -2.02
CA GLU A 19 -11.00 -8.56 -1.60
C GLU A 19 -9.49 -8.46 -1.31
N ALA A 20 -8.73 -7.75 -2.16
CA ALA A 20 -7.29 -7.61 -1.98
C ALA A 20 -6.94 -6.80 -0.73
N PHE A 21 -7.72 -5.76 -0.39
CA PHE A 21 -7.57 -4.98 0.84
C PHE A 21 -7.92 -5.79 2.08
N ASP A 22 -8.97 -6.61 2.03
CA ASP A 22 -9.32 -7.50 3.14
C ASP A 22 -8.21 -8.53 3.40
N VAL A 23 -7.67 -9.13 2.34
CA VAL A 23 -6.53 -10.05 2.46
C VAL A 23 -5.28 -9.33 2.96
N ALA A 24 -5.01 -8.11 2.51
CA ALA A 24 -3.89 -7.31 3.01
C ALA A 24 -4.04 -6.97 4.50
N LEU A 25 -5.26 -6.67 4.97
CA LEU A 25 -5.56 -6.46 6.39
C LEU A 25 -5.33 -7.73 7.21
N GLU A 26 -5.78 -8.89 6.73
CA GLU A 26 -5.52 -10.18 7.38
C GLU A 26 -4.01 -10.44 7.50
N MET A 27 -3.26 -10.23 6.40
CA MET A 27 -1.80 -10.38 6.38
C MET A 27 -1.13 -9.44 7.39
N ALA A 28 -1.54 -8.17 7.42
CA ALA A 28 -0.97 -7.19 8.32
C ALA A 28 -1.31 -7.47 9.79
N THR A 29 -2.53 -7.93 10.06
CA THR A 29 -2.98 -8.33 11.38
C THR A 29 -2.18 -9.51 11.89
N ALA A 30 -2.09 -10.57 11.10
CA ALA A 30 -1.35 -11.75 11.46
C ALA A 30 0.13 -11.43 11.72
N ALA A 31 0.78 -10.68 10.82
CA ALA A 31 2.17 -10.23 10.99
C ALA A 31 2.37 -9.42 12.28
N SER A 32 1.48 -8.45 12.56
CA SER A 32 1.50 -7.65 13.79
C SER A 32 1.43 -8.54 15.03
N ASP A 33 0.47 -9.46 15.07
CA ASP A 33 0.19 -10.30 16.23
C ASP A 33 1.32 -11.31 16.47
N ALA A 34 1.91 -11.87 15.41
CA ALA A 34 3.09 -12.72 15.56
C ALA A 34 4.31 -11.96 16.03
N MET A 35 4.57 -10.75 15.53
CA MET A 35 5.69 -9.95 16.03
C MET A 35 5.51 -9.57 17.49
N GLU A 36 4.29 -9.29 17.94
CA GLU A 36 3.97 -9.07 19.35
C GLU A 36 4.23 -10.32 20.20
N PHE A 37 3.79 -11.49 19.74
CA PHE A 37 4.06 -12.77 20.41
C PHE A 37 5.57 -13.07 20.49
N LEU A 38 6.32 -12.83 19.42
CA LEU A 38 7.75 -13.10 19.33
C LEU A 38 8.63 -12.16 20.15
N ARG A 39 8.06 -11.13 20.78
CA ARG A 39 8.76 -10.33 21.81
C ARG A 39 8.87 -11.05 23.14
N THR A 40 8.09 -12.12 23.33
CA THR A 40 8.26 -12.96 24.51
C THR A 40 9.45 -13.90 24.32
N PRO A 41 10.21 -14.19 25.40
CA PRO A 41 11.29 -15.16 25.35
C PRO A 41 10.77 -16.50 24.82
N ARG A 42 11.60 -17.17 24.03
CA ARG A 42 11.27 -18.47 23.46
C ARG A 42 10.92 -19.46 24.58
N PRO A 43 9.71 -20.05 24.56
CA PRO A 43 9.29 -21.00 25.58
C PRO A 43 10.22 -22.20 25.67
N ALA A 44 10.45 -22.75 26.87
CA ALA A 44 11.25 -23.96 27.02
C ALA A 44 10.62 -25.16 26.29
N LYS A 45 11.42 -26.12 25.80
CA LYS A 45 10.93 -27.30 25.04
C LYS A 45 9.86 -28.12 25.78
N ARG A 46 9.87 -28.11 27.12
CA ARG A 46 8.83 -28.76 27.97
C ARG A 46 7.43 -28.16 27.76
N GLN A 47 7.33 -26.90 27.35
CA GLN A 47 6.09 -26.23 26.96
C GLN A 47 5.81 -26.48 25.47
N ARG A 48 5.58 -27.74 25.09
CA ARG A 48 5.60 -28.21 23.69
C ARG A 48 4.72 -27.40 22.73
N LYS A 49 3.50 -27.03 23.15
CA LYS A 49 2.55 -26.25 22.32
C LYS A 49 3.09 -24.83 22.04
N LEU A 50 3.40 -24.10 23.10
CA LEU A 50 3.92 -22.72 23.04
C LEU A 50 5.28 -22.65 22.31
N HIS A 51 6.20 -23.58 22.58
CA HIS A 51 7.49 -23.63 21.89
C HIS A 51 7.31 -23.88 20.38
N LEU A 52 6.39 -24.76 19.99
CA LEU A 52 6.10 -25.05 18.60
C LEU A 52 5.50 -23.83 17.90
N GLU A 53 4.52 -23.17 18.52
CA GLU A 53 3.89 -21.95 18.02
C GLU A 53 4.93 -20.83 17.79
N TRP A 54 5.77 -20.58 18.79
CA TRP A 54 6.88 -19.62 18.68
C TRP A 54 7.81 -19.95 17.50
N SER A 55 8.20 -21.22 17.39
CA SER A 55 9.09 -21.67 16.30
C SER A 55 8.46 -21.57 14.91
N ILE A 56 7.13 -21.68 14.81
CA ILE A 56 6.41 -21.51 13.54
C ILE A 56 6.37 -20.03 13.17
N LYS A 57 5.93 -19.16 14.09
CA LYS A 57 5.81 -17.72 13.85
C LYS A 57 7.17 -17.09 13.52
N SER A 58 8.22 -17.45 14.25
CA SER A 58 9.60 -16.97 14.00
C SER A 58 10.10 -17.35 12.60
N ARG A 59 9.89 -18.62 12.18
CA ARG A 59 10.28 -19.08 10.84
C ARG A 59 9.46 -18.42 9.73
N ALA A 60 8.16 -18.23 9.94
CA ALA A 60 7.30 -17.55 8.97
C ALA A 60 7.72 -16.10 8.78
N LEU A 61 8.03 -15.38 9.87
CA LEU A 61 8.50 -14.00 9.82
C LEU A 61 9.83 -13.89 9.06
N LYS A 62 10.78 -14.79 9.34
CA LYS A 62 12.06 -14.85 8.62
C LYS A 62 11.87 -15.14 7.13
N ALA A 63 11.01 -16.11 6.79
CA ALA A 63 10.79 -16.50 5.40
C ALA A 63 10.02 -15.44 4.60
N ALA A 64 9.06 -14.76 5.22
CA ALA A 64 8.22 -13.77 4.56
C ALA A 64 8.90 -12.40 4.47
N LEU A 65 9.53 -11.94 5.55
CA LEU A 65 10.00 -10.56 5.72
C LEU A 65 11.51 -10.45 5.91
N GLY A 66 12.24 -11.56 6.02
CA GLY A 66 13.68 -11.54 6.33
C GLY A 66 14.00 -11.17 7.79
N LEU A 67 12.99 -11.05 8.65
CA LEU A 67 13.16 -10.61 10.04
C LEU A 67 13.43 -11.79 10.96
N ASN A 68 14.46 -11.71 11.80
CA ASN A 68 14.76 -12.72 12.80
C ASN A 68 14.22 -12.27 14.17
N ALA A 69 13.45 -13.13 14.85
CA ALA A 69 13.12 -12.95 16.26
C ALA A 69 14.31 -13.42 17.13
N GLN A 70 14.54 -12.74 18.25
CA GLN A 70 15.57 -13.15 19.22
C GLN A 70 14.99 -14.17 20.21
N ASP A 71 15.75 -15.22 20.51
CA ASP A 71 15.30 -16.32 21.38
C ASP A 71 15.07 -15.87 22.84
N ASP A 72 15.76 -14.84 23.31
CA ASP A 72 15.61 -14.28 24.67
C ASP A 72 14.46 -13.25 24.78
N GLY A 73 13.82 -12.89 23.66
CA GLY A 73 12.80 -11.84 23.59
C GLY A 73 13.32 -10.43 23.86
N ALA A 74 14.60 -10.27 24.16
CA ALA A 74 15.21 -8.99 24.48
C ALA A 74 15.72 -8.32 23.18
N ASN A 75 15.73 -6.99 23.16
CA ASN A 75 16.35 -6.15 22.13
C ASN A 75 16.08 -6.60 20.67
N PRO A 76 14.81 -6.62 20.21
CA PRO A 76 14.51 -6.85 18.80
C PRO A 76 15.33 -5.86 17.94
N SER A 77 15.79 -6.32 16.78
CA SER A 77 16.54 -5.45 15.87
C SER A 77 15.73 -4.19 15.52
N THR A 78 16.41 -3.11 15.15
CA THR A 78 15.76 -1.88 14.69
C THR A 78 14.74 -2.16 13.59
N ASP A 79 15.08 -3.04 12.65
CA ASP A 79 14.20 -3.44 11.55
C ASP A 79 12.94 -4.20 12.03
N PHE A 80 13.09 -5.08 13.02
CA PHE A 80 11.96 -5.80 13.61
C PHE A 80 11.01 -4.82 14.31
N THR A 81 11.56 -3.91 15.11
CA THR A 81 10.79 -2.89 15.82
C THR A 81 10.08 -1.95 14.84
N PHE A 82 10.78 -1.52 13.79
CA PHE A 82 10.23 -0.69 12.73
C PHE A 82 9.08 -1.40 12.00
N ALA A 83 9.30 -2.64 11.54
CA ALA A 83 8.27 -3.45 10.90
C ALA A 83 7.05 -3.64 11.80
N GLN A 84 7.25 -3.91 13.10
CA GLN A 84 6.16 -4.03 14.06
C GLN A 84 5.30 -2.76 14.12
N VAL A 85 5.93 -1.58 14.18
CA VAL A 85 5.22 -0.30 14.17
C VAL A 85 4.42 -0.12 12.87
N ILE A 86 5.00 -0.47 11.71
CA ILE A 86 4.32 -0.33 10.41
C ILE A 86 3.10 -1.25 10.34
N PHE A 87 3.27 -2.55 10.60
CA PHE A 87 2.17 -3.51 10.53
C PHE A 87 1.05 -3.17 11.52
N LYS A 88 1.40 -2.73 12.74
CA LYS A 88 0.43 -2.24 13.72
C LYS A 88 -0.33 -1.01 13.20
N ARG A 89 0.35 -0.06 12.55
CA ARG A 89 -0.30 1.09 11.92
C ARG A 89 -1.25 0.66 10.81
N ILE A 90 -0.82 -0.21 9.89
CA ILE A 90 -1.67 -0.72 8.80
C ILE A 90 -2.92 -1.41 9.38
N LYS A 91 -2.73 -2.35 10.33
CA LYS A 91 -3.82 -3.04 11.04
C LYS A 91 -4.83 -2.05 11.62
N THR A 92 -4.36 -1.08 12.41
CA THR A 92 -5.23 -0.08 13.05
C THR A 92 -5.94 0.80 12.01
N ARG A 93 -5.23 1.26 10.97
CA ARG A 93 -5.80 2.19 9.99
C ARG A 93 -6.78 1.53 9.03
N LEU A 94 -6.63 0.25 8.72
CA LEU A 94 -7.58 -0.47 7.88
C LEU A 94 -8.79 -1.01 8.65
N SER A 95 -8.63 -1.31 9.94
CA SER A 95 -9.74 -1.80 10.80
C SER A 95 -10.66 -0.69 11.33
N GLN A 96 -10.23 0.58 11.29
CA GLN A 96 -11.07 1.71 11.68
C GLN A 96 -12.28 1.87 10.73
N SER A 97 -13.48 1.70 11.26
CA SER A 97 -14.75 2.00 10.58
C SER A 97 -15.00 3.50 10.58
N SER A 98 -14.72 4.17 9.46
CA SER A 98 -15.32 5.41 8.91
C SER A 98 -15.47 6.68 9.78
N SER A 99 -15.34 6.63 11.10
CA SER A 99 -15.71 7.73 12.01
C SER A 99 -14.55 8.65 12.36
N VAL A 100 -13.32 8.21 12.11
CA VAL A 100 -12.15 9.08 12.21
C VAL A 100 -11.81 9.49 10.80
N ALA A 101 -12.24 10.69 10.41
CA ALA A 101 -11.58 11.43 9.33
C ALA A 101 -10.08 11.26 9.59
N ASN A 102 -9.38 10.52 8.74
CA ASN A 102 -7.93 10.51 8.77
C ASN A 102 -7.54 11.67 7.90
N PRO A 103 -7.42 12.89 8.47
CA PRO A 103 -7.12 14.04 7.65
C PRO A 103 -5.83 13.70 6.91
N THR A 104 -5.89 13.83 5.58
CA THR A 104 -4.74 13.86 4.68
C THR A 104 -3.58 14.52 5.42
N ARG A 105 -2.41 13.87 5.55
CA ARG A 105 -1.26 14.53 6.23
C ARG A 105 -0.83 15.79 5.48
N ASN A 106 -1.28 15.91 4.24
CA ASN A 106 -1.06 17.05 3.39
C ASN A 106 -2.07 18.17 3.68
N ILE A 107 -1.62 19.16 4.46
CA ILE A 107 -2.38 20.39 4.78
C ILE A 107 -2.86 21.11 3.50
N ARG A 108 -2.12 21.01 2.39
CA ARG A 108 -2.54 21.63 1.11
C ARG A 108 -3.77 20.92 0.55
N LEU A 109 -3.79 19.60 0.54
CA LEU A 109 -4.95 18.82 0.06
C LEU A 109 -6.18 18.98 0.96
N GLN A 110 -6.00 19.13 2.28
CA GLN A 110 -7.11 19.46 3.18
C GLN A 110 -7.79 20.78 2.81
N ARG A 111 -7.00 21.81 2.43
CA ARG A 111 -7.53 23.12 2.01
C ARG A 111 -8.31 23.05 0.71
N LEU A 112 -8.10 22.01 -0.10
CA LEU A 112 -8.86 21.70 -1.30
C LEU A 112 -10.10 20.83 -1.01
N GLY A 113 -10.44 20.60 0.26
CA GLY A 113 -11.58 19.77 0.66
C GLY A 113 -11.30 18.26 0.66
N TYR A 114 -10.08 17.83 0.29
CA TYR A 114 -9.71 16.41 0.30
C TYR A 114 -9.32 15.98 1.71
N THR A 115 -10.24 15.29 2.38
CA THR A 115 -10.05 14.82 3.76
C THR A 115 -9.56 13.38 3.85
N LYS A 116 -9.57 12.62 2.73
CA LYS A 116 -9.10 11.24 2.65
C LYS A 116 -8.08 11.06 1.53
N PRO A 117 -7.14 10.11 1.68
CA PRO A 117 -6.29 9.70 0.58
C PRO A 117 -7.11 8.96 -0.49
N ARG A 118 -6.65 8.97 -1.74
CA ARG A 118 -7.38 8.47 -2.88
C ARG A 118 -6.74 7.25 -3.53
N LEU A 119 -7.58 6.30 -3.94
CA LEU A 119 -7.24 5.16 -4.78
C LEU A 119 -7.62 5.46 -6.23
N MET A 120 -6.70 5.22 -7.15
CA MET A 120 -6.91 5.39 -8.60
C MET A 120 -6.48 4.13 -9.35
N CYS A 121 -7.11 3.87 -10.51
CA CYS A 121 -6.86 2.66 -11.29
C CYS A 121 -6.67 2.99 -12.77
N GLY A 122 -5.48 2.71 -13.28
CA GLY A 122 -5.13 2.95 -14.68
C GLY A 122 -4.96 4.42 -15.03
N GLU A 123 -4.07 4.70 -15.98
CA GLU A 123 -3.79 6.04 -16.50
C GLU A 123 -4.53 6.25 -17.82
N ASN A 124 -5.84 6.50 -17.76
CA ASN A 124 -6.54 6.88 -18.98
C ASN A 124 -6.32 8.37 -19.28
N THR A 125 -5.63 8.67 -20.37
CA THR A 125 -5.34 10.03 -20.85
C THR A 125 -6.07 10.36 -22.15
N GLU A 126 -6.85 9.43 -22.71
CA GLU A 126 -7.44 9.56 -24.04
C GLU A 126 -8.97 9.36 -24.02
N GLY A 127 -9.67 10.11 -24.89
CA GLY A 127 -11.11 10.02 -25.11
C GLY A 127 -11.98 10.69 -24.03
N GLU A 128 -13.30 10.54 -24.17
CA GLU A 128 -14.30 11.14 -23.26
C GLU A 128 -14.22 10.63 -21.81
N ASN A 129 -13.52 9.51 -21.60
CA ASN A 129 -13.31 8.88 -20.29
C ASN A 129 -11.89 9.12 -19.74
N ALA A 130 -11.15 10.10 -20.26
CA ALA A 130 -9.83 10.45 -19.75
C ALA A 130 -9.94 10.88 -18.28
N ASN A 131 -9.17 10.24 -17.41
CA ASN A 131 -9.10 10.58 -15.99
C ASN A 131 -8.10 11.73 -15.75
N PHE A 132 -7.17 11.94 -16.67
CA PHE A 132 -6.18 13.01 -16.61
C PHE A 132 -6.31 13.96 -17.79
N ILE A 133 -6.21 15.25 -17.50
CA ILE A 133 -6.21 16.32 -18.50
C ILE A 133 -4.80 16.88 -18.59
N TRP A 134 -4.27 16.99 -19.80
CA TRP A 134 -3.00 17.65 -20.05
C TRP A 134 -3.19 19.18 -19.98
N VAL A 135 -2.26 19.84 -19.31
CA VAL A 135 -2.14 21.30 -19.33
C VAL A 135 -0.70 21.66 -19.64
N GLY A 136 -0.48 22.29 -20.79
CA GLY A 136 0.80 22.84 -21.18
C GLY A 136 1.20 24.02 -20.28
N LYS A 137 2.47 24.43 -20.39
CA LYS A 137 3.02 25.56 -19.62
C LYS A 137 2.16 26.83 -19.72
N ASP A 138 1.59 27.10 -20.89
CA ASP A 138 0.89 28.35 -21.20
C ASP A 138 -0.64 28.20 -21.19
N ASP A 139 -1.15 26.97 -21.01
CA ASP A 139 -2.57 26.68 -21.04
C ASP A 139 -3.28 27.15 -19.74
N PRO A 140 -4.58 27.50 -19.82
CA PRO A 140 -5.41 27.63 -18.64
C PRO A 140 -5.64 26.26 -18.02
N VAL A 141 -5.50 26.15 -16.70
CA VAL A 141 -5.84 24.90 -15.98
C VAL A 141 -7.36 24.80 -15.86
N PRO A 142 -7.95 23.63 -16.14
CA PRO A 142 -9.39 23.42 -16.02
C PRO A 142 -9.89 23.23 -14.56
N GLY A 143 -10.98 23.93 -14.21
CA GLY A 143 -11.90 23.73 -13.04
C GLY A 143 -11.30 23.96 -11.64
N GLU A 144 -11.99 24.43 -10.59
CA GLU A 144 -13.33 24.96 -10.33
C GLU A 144 -13.17 26.11 -9.29
N ASP A 145 -13.98 27.18 -9.40
CA ASP A 145 -14.19 28.26 -8.42
C ASP A 145 -12.95 28.99 -7.84
N GLY A 146 -11.81 28.96 -8.52
CA GLY A 146 -10.67 29.82 -8.20
C GLY A 146 -9.86 29.43 -6.95
N ILE A 147 -10.20 28.36 -6.24
CA ILE A 147 -9.44 27.89 -5.07
C ILE A 147 -8.03 27.40 -5.46
N LEU A 148 -7.83 26.98 -6.72
CA LEU A 148 -6.53 26.56 -7.25
C LEU A 148 -5.58 27.72 -7.58
N LEU A 149 -6.02 28.99 -7.60
CA LEU A 149 -5.22 30.13 -8.08
C LEU A 149 -3.93 30.39 -7.26
N ARG A 150 -3.87 29.99 -5.99
CA ARG A 150 -2.65 30.16 -5.16
C ARG A 150 -1.59 29.08 -5.43
N ASP A 151 -2.02 27.83 -5.56
CA ASP A 151 -1.14 26.72 -5.96
C ASP A 151 -0.77 26.81 -7.45
N HIS A 152 -1.55 27.49 -8.28
CA HIS A 152 -1.25 27.78 -9.68
C HIS A 152 0.04 28.57 -9.91
N ARG A 153 0.31 29.57 -9.06
CA ARG A 153 1.51 30.40 -9.19
C ARG A 153 2.74 29.60 -8.75
N GLU A 154 2.61 28.78 -7.70
CA GLU A 154 3.64 27.83 -7.27
C GLU A 154 3.86 26.73 -8.31
N ALA A 155 2.80 26.19 -8.91
CA ALA A 155 2.81 25.18 -9.97
C ALA A 155 3.50 25.72 -11.23
N ARG A 156 3.16 26.93 -11.68
CA ARG A 156 3.86 27.60 -12.79
C ARG A 156 5.34 27.85 -12.47
N ALA A 157 5.64 28.29 -11.25
CA ALA A 157 7.02 28.45 -10.81
C ALA A 157 7.76 27.10 -10.70
N ALA A 158 7.07 25.99 -10.43
CA ALA A 158 7.62 24.65 -10.40
C ALA A 158 7.85 24.09 -11.82
N ILE A 159 6.92 24.31 -12.75
CA ILE A 159 7.06 24.01 -14.18
C ILE A 159 8.32 24.72 -14.73
N ALA A 160 8.44 26.02 -14.46
CA ALA A 160 9.57 26.84 -14.89
C ALA A 160 10.90 26.39 -14.27
N ARG A 161 10.93 26.04 -12.97
CA ARG A 161 12.15 25.58 -12.28
C ARG A 161 12.59 24.16 -12.66
N ALA A 162 11.64 23.27 -12.96
CA ALA A 162 11.92 21.86 -13.26
C ALA A 162 12.20 21.59 -14.76
N GLY A 163 12.14 22.61 -15.62
CA GLY A 163 12.22 22.44 -17.07
C GLY A 163 11.09 21.54 -17.61
N SER A 164 9.94 21.53 -16.93
CA SER A 164 8.77 20.76 -17.35
C SER A 164 8.02 21.53 -18.43
N VAL A 165 7.40 20.82 -19.37
CA VAL A 165 6.66 21.43 -20.48
C VAL A 165 5.15 21.52 -20.22
N GLY A 166 4.68 20.89 -19.14
CA GLY A 166 3.31 20.92 -18.68
C GLY A 166 3.07 19.97 -17.50
N ALA A 167 1.79 19.71 -17.21
CA ALA A 167 1.35 18.83 -16.15
C ALA A 167 0.11 18.02 -16.56
N TRP A 168 0.00 16.81 -16.01
CA TRP A 168 -1.23 16.04 -16.01
C TRP A 168 -2.05 16.38 -14.77
N ILE A 169 -3.33 16.70 -14.97
CA ILE A 169 -4.24 17.15 -13.91
C ILE A 169 -5.37 16.16 -13.74
N HIS A 170 -5.61 15.75 -12.50
CA HIS A 170 -6.77 14.95 -12.12
C HIS A 170 -7.35 15.51 -10.81
N GLN A 171 -8.59 16.02 -10.88
CA GLN A 171 -9.35 16.53 -9.73
C GLN A 171 -8.46 17.34 -8.76
N GLY A 172 -7.93 18.47 -9.24
CA GLY A 172 -7.12 19.41 -8.46
C GLY A 172 -5.71 18.93 -8.07
N ARG A 173 -5.27 17.74 -8.50
CA ARG A 173 -3.91 17.24 -8.27
C ARG A 173 -3.12 17.26 -9.57
N MET A 174 -1.85 17.67 -9.51
CA MET A 174 -1.01 17.95 -10.68
C MET A 174 0.28 17.13 -10.66
N VAL A 175 0.58 16.44 -11.75
CA VAL A 175 1.84 15.71 -11.95
C VAL A 175 2.63 16.39 -13.06
N PHE A 176 3.72 17.07 -12.71
CA PHE A 176 4.58 17.78 -13.67
C PHE A 176 5.48 16.81 -14.42
N VAL A 177 5.56 16.98 -15.74
CA VAL A 177 6.37 16.12 -16.61
C VAL A 177 7.11 16.93 -17.69
N LYS A 178 8.18 16.34 -18.21
CA LYS A 178 9.06 16.97 -19.23
C LYS A 178 8.54 16.81 -20.66
N SER A 179 7.51 15.99 -20.88
CA SER A 179 6.88 15.79 -22.19
C SER A 179 5.43 15.35 -22.01
N GLU A 180 4.52 15.87 -22.84
CA GLU A 180 3.13 15.40 -22.96
C GLU A 180 3.08 13.92 -23.37
N LYS A 181 3.99 13.48 -24.25
CA LYS A 181 4.02 12.10 -24.77
C LYS A 181 4.60 11.09 -23.79
N GLN A 182 4.89 11.48 -22.55
CA GLN A 182 5.41 10.58 -21.53
C GLN A 182 4.30 9.61 -21.07
N LYS A 183 4.09 8.53 -21.82
CA LYS A 183 3.27 7.39 -21.37
C LYS A 183 3.86 6.83 -20.08
N GLY A 184 3.02 6.45 -19.12
CA GLY A 184 3.50 5.93 -17.84
C GLY A 184 4.08 7.00 -16.92
N PHE A 185 3.53 8.21 -16.95
CA PHE A 185 4.07 9.33 -16.15
C PHE A 185 3.93 9.10 -14.63
N ILE A 186 2.98 8.27 -14.21
CA ILE A 186 2.88 7.68 -12.86
C ILE A 186 3.25 6.19 -12.95
N CYS A 187 2.59 5.43 -13.82
CA CYS A 187 2.79 3.99 -14.02
C CYS A 187 3.88 3.70 -15.06
N GLY A 188 5.14 3.64 -14.62
CA GLY A 188 6.21 3.09 -15.46
C GLY A 188 5.84 1.71 -16.04
N GLN A 189 6.49 1.30 -17.14
CA GLN A 189 6.10 0.12 -17.95
C GLN A 189 5.92 -1.19 -17.16
N ASP A 190 6.63 -1.34 -16.04
CA ASP A 190 6.62 -2.55 -15.22
C ASP A 190 5.96 -2.40 -13.84
N MET A 191 5.40 -1.24 -13.52
CA MET A 191 4.83 -0.99 -12.19
C MET A 191 3.46 -1.66 -12.05
N ALA A 192 3.23 -2.31 -10.91
CA ALA A 192 1.90 -2.83 -10.56
C ALA A 192 1.07 -1.76 -9.87
N ALA A 193 1.70 -0.97 -8.99
CA ALA A 193 1.11 0.18 -8.35
C ALA A 193 2.21 1.18 -7.97
N VAL A 194 1.80 2.39 -7.63
CA VAL A 194 2.67 3.48 -7.19
C VAL A 194 1.98 4.25 -6.07
N THR A 195 2.75 4.57 -5.03
CA THR A 195 2.33 5.46 -3.94
C THR A 195 2.96 6.84 -4.11
N ASP A 196 2.15 7.92 -4.08
CA ASP A 196 2.64 9.30 -3.99
C ASP A 196 1.96 10.06 -2.85
N TYR A 197 2.75 10.34 -1.80
CA TYR A 197 2.28 11.04 -0.60
C TYR A 197 2.04 12.52 -0.79
N ARG A 198 2.68 13.14 -1.80
CA ARG A 198 2.48 14.57 -2.08
C ARG A 198 1.08 14.83 -2.62
N PHE A 199 0.44 13.82 -3.20
CA PHE A 199 -0.90 13.91 -3.78
C PHE A 199 -1.94 13.07 -3.02
N ASP A 200 -1.53 12.44 -1.92
CA ASP A 200 -2.33 11.47 -1.18
C ASP A 200 -2.93 10.36 -2.05
N TRP A 201 -2.07 9.70 -2.83
CA TRP A 201 -2.46 8.67 -3.79
C TRP A 201 -1.82 7.30 -3.55
N ILE A 202 -2.64 6.27 -3.72
CA ILE A 202 -2.18 4.97 -4.20
C ILE A 202 -2.80 4.73 -5.58
N PHE A 203 -1.94 4.52 -6.56
CA PHE A 203 -2.30 4.35 -7.95
C PHE A 203 -2.05 2.90 -8.38
N PHE A 204 -3.09 2.16 -8.74
CA PHE A 204 -2.97 0.81 -9.28
C PHE A 204 -2.88 0.84 -10.80
N CYS A 205 -1.74 0.41 -11.34
CA CYS A 205 -1.49 0.35 -12.78
C CYS A 205 -2.19 -0.85 -13.43
N ASP A 206 -2.40 -0.80 -14.74
CA ASP A 206 -3.07 -1.88 -15.50
C ASP A 206 -2.48 -3.28 -15.25
N ARG A 207 -1.17 -3.34 -14.96
CA ARG A 207 -0.48 -4.58 -14.61
C ARG A 207 -1.12 -5.29 -13.41
N SER A 208 -1.61 -4.55 -12.42
CA SER A 208 -2.31 -5.08 -11.23
C SER A 208 -3.59 -5.83 -11.57
N PHE A 209 -4.22 -5.51 -12.70
CA PHE A 209 -5.49 -6.08 -13.11
C PHE A 209 -5.37 -7.09 -14.26
N ARG A 210 -4.15 -7.42 -14.70
CA ARG A 210 -3.94 -8.50 -15.67
C ARG A 210 -4.46 -9.83 -15.10
N ARG A 211 -5.09 -10.65 -15.95
CA ARG A 211 -5.61 -11.99 -15.56
C ARG A 211 -4.63 -12.84 -14.77
N LYS A 212 -3.33 -12.78 -15.09
CA LYS A 212 -2.27 -13.52 -14.37
C LYS A 212 -2.12 -13.10 -12.90
N VAL A 213 -2.37 -11.82 -12.59
CA VAL A 213 -2.32 -11.28 -11.22
C VAL A 213 -3.63 -11.61 -10.49
N GLN A 214 -4.77 -11.43 -11.16
CA GLN A 214 -6.09 -11.70 -10.57
C GLN A 214 -6.38 -13.19 -10.33
N ARG A 215 -5.86 -14.10 -11.17
CA ARG A 215 -6.09 -15.55 -11.05
C ARG A 215 -5.11 -16.26 -10.12
N ARG A 216 -4.12 -15.57 -9.57
CA ARG A 216 -3.21 -16.19 -8.61
C ARG A 216 -3.98 -16.53 -7.35
N THR A 217 -3.61 -17.65 -6.73
CA THR A 217 -4.20 -18.06 -5.45
C THR A 217 -3.96 -16.97 -4.42
N SER A 218 -5.03 -16.55 -3.75
CA SER A 218 -4.94 -15.60 -2.65
C SER A 218 -4.03 -16.16 -1.55
N PRO A 219 -3.14 -15.34 -0.97
CA PRO A 219 -2.50 -15.59 0.31
C PRO A 219 -3.33 -16.34 1.34
N LYS A 220 -4.61 -15.96 1.49
CA LYS A 220 -5.56 -16.53 2.45
C LYS A 220 -5.87 -18.01 2.21
N ALA A 221 -5.79 -18.45 0.95
CA ALA A 221 -6.13 -19.80 0.51
C ALA A 221 -4.91 -20.74 0.42
N TYR A 222 -3.70 -20.25 0.70
CA TYR A 222 -2.52 -21.11 0.76
C TYR A 222 -2.57 -22.03 1.98
N LYS A 223 -2.50 -23.33 1.73
CA LYS A 223 -2.48 -24.37 2.75
C LYS A 223 -1.05 -24.87 2.93
N GLU A 224 -0.60 -25.00 4.19
CA GLU A 224 0.70 -25.60 4.50
C GLU A 224 0.66 -27.08 4.11
N ILE A 225 1.48 -27.47 3.14
CA ILE A 225 1.67 -28.87 2.75
C ILE A 225 2.78 -29.42 3.65
N ASP A 226 2.45 -30.38 4.50
CA ASP A 226 3.44 -31.06 5.33
C ASP A 226 4.41 -31.83 4.42
N GLY A 227 5.65 -31.36 4.29
CA GLY A 227 6.64 -31.92 3.37
C GLY A 227 7.01 -33.39 3.61
N LYS A 228 6.68 -33.95 4.78
CA LYS A 228 6.89 -35.38 5.08
C LYS A 228 5.68 -36.24 4.77
N THR A 229 4.46 -35.71 4.92
CA THR A 229 3.23 -36.50 4.78
C THR A 229 2.40 -36.13 3.55
N LYS A 230 2.78 -35.06 2.83
CA LYS A 230 2.01 -34.42 1.75
C LYS A 230 0.56 -34.06 2.13
N LYS A 231 0.22 -34.10 3.42
CA LYS A 231 -1.12 -33.76 3.91
C LYS A 231 -1.24 -32.25 4.07
N VAL A 232 -2.40 -31.75 3.65
CA VAL A 232 -2.87 -30.39 3.92
C VAL A 232 -3.16 -30.29 5.42
N LYS A 233 -2.41 -29.47 6.15
CA LYS A 233 -2.80 -29.08 7.51
C LYS A 233 -3.64 -27.81 7.43
N ASP A 234 -4.93 -27.95 7.70
CA ASP A 234 -5.80 -26.80 7.91
C ASP A 234 -5.49 -26.23 9.30
N ARG A 235 -4.53 -25.32 9.37
CA ARG A 235 -4.22 -24.55 10.58
C ARG A 235 -4.89 -23.20 10.42
N THR A 236 -6.18 -23.19 10.68
CA THR A 236 -7.06 -22.03 10.59
C THR A 236 -6.63 -20.87 11.51
N GLU A 237 -5.75 -21.12 12.49
CA GLU A 237 -5.39 -20.15 13.53
C GLU A 237 -4.07 -19.39 13.29
N ASP A 238 -3.21 -19.83 12.35
CA ASP A 238 -1.87 -19.25 12.12
C ASP A 238 -1.64 -18.85 10.65
N LYS A 239 -2.49 -17.98 10.10
CA LYS A 239 -2.40 -17.51 8.70
C LYS A 239 -1.30 -16.47 8.45
N ILE A 240 -0.10 -16.70 8.97
CA ILE A 240 1.11 -16.11 8.37
C ILE A 240 1.78 -17.19 7.56
N PHE A 241 1.62 -17.09 6.24
CA PHE A 241 2.48 -17.67 5.20
C PHE A 241 3.34 -18.87 5.62
N ALA A 242 2.72 -19.92 6.16
CA ALA A 242 3.45 -21.10 6.55
C ALA A 242 3.83 -21.86 5.27
N GLY A 243 5.07 -21.66 4.82
CA GLY A 243 5.70 -22.45 3.76
C GLY A 243 6.10 -21.71 2.48
N LYS A 244 5.81 -20.41 2.35
CA LYS A 244 6.16 -19.64 1.13
C LYS A 244 6.58 -18.19 1.44
N SER A 245 7.71 -17.75 0.88
CA SER A 245 8.19 -16.37 1.02
C SER A 245 7.28 -15.39 0.28
N LEU A 246 7.25 -14.10 0.70
CA LEU A 246 6.53 -13.05 -0.04
C LEU A 246 6.94 -12.99 -1.52
N GLY A 247 8.22 -13.28 -1.82
CA GLY A 247 8.72 -13.37 -3.20
C GLY A 247 7.98 -14.40 -4.07
N SER A 248 7.53 -15.51 -3.49
CA SER A 248 6.82 -16.56 -4.23
C SER A 248 5.36 -16.22 -4.57
N ILE A 249 4.83 -15.15 -3.95
CA ILE A 249 3.50 -14.58 -4.21
C ILE A 249 3.59 -13.14 -4.74
N ALA A 250 4.81 -12.65 -5.01
CA ALA A 250 5.08 -11.34 -5.59
C ALA A 250 4.40 -11.26 -6.97
N GLY A 251 3.31 -10.49 -7.05
CA GLY A 251 2.42 -10.40 -8.21
C GLY A 251 1.01 -10.97 -7.99
N HIS A 252 0.57 -11.15 -6.75
CA HIS A 252 -0.85 -11.18 -6.40
C HIS A 252 -1.29 -9.78 -5.94
N LEU A 253 -2.51 -9.35 -6.27
CA LEU A 253 -2.98 -7.97 -6.01
C LEU A 253 -2.92 -7.60 -4.52
N SER A 254 -3.28 -8.52 -3.62
CA SER A 254 -3.19 -8.27 -2.17
C SER A 254 -1.77 -8.02 -1.66
N VAL A 255 -0.75 -8.61 -2.32
CA VAL A 255 0.66 -8.36 -1.97
C VAL A 255 1.07 -6.98 -2.46
N THR A 256 0.62 -6.58 -3.65
CA THR A 256 0.79 -5.21 -4.16
C THR A 256 0.11 -4.20 -3.24
N VAL A 257 -1.15 -4.44 -2.85
CA VAL A 257 -1.89 -3.60 -1.89
C VAL A 257 -1.12 -3.50 -0.57
N LEU A 258 -0.70 -4.62 0.01
CA LEU A 258 0.09 -4.59 1.23
C LEU A 258 1.37 -3.77 1.04
N HIS A 259 2.12 -3.97 -0.04
CA HIS A 259 3.33 -3.22 -0.34
C HIS A 259 3.09 -1.70 -0.44
N GLU A 260 2.04 -1.27 -1.13
CA GLU A 260 1.70 0.16 -1.21
C GLU A 260 1.25 0.71 0.15
N LEU A 261 0.54 -0.07 0.96
CA LEU A 261 0.18 0.32 2.33
C LEU A 261 1.41 0.44 3.24
N PHE A 262 2.43 -0.36 2.99
CA PHE A 262 3.73 -0.29 3.66
C PHE A 262 4.42 1.03 3.39
N HIS A 263 4.45 1.45 2.14
CA HIS A 263 4.84 2.79 1.78
C HIS A 263 3.94 3.78 2.53
N TRP A 264 2.64 3.76 2.24
CA TRP A 264 1.68 4.75 2.73
C TRP A 264 1.77 5.02 4.24
N TYR A 265 1.74 3.98 5.07
CA TYR A 265 1.69 4.09 6.52
C TYR A 265 3.04 3.92 7.22
N GLY A 266 4.04 3.39 6.50
CA GLY A 266 5.35 3.07 7.05
C GLY A 266 6.36 4.22 7.02
N LEU A 267 6.02 5.36 6.43
CA LEU A 267 6.84 6.55 6.57
C LEU A 267 7.05 6.89 8.06
N PRO A 268 8.29 7.20 8.48
CA PRO A 268 8.52 7.79 9.79
C PRO A 268 7.62 9.03 9.93
N LYS A 269 7.23 9.36 11.16
CA LYS A 269 6.69 10.71 11.39
C LYS A 269 7.77 11.64 10.85
N ILE A 270 7.44 12.44 9.84
CA ILE A 270 8.17 13.68 9.64
C ILE A 270 7.75 14.49 10.88
N GLU A 271 8.51 14.33 11.96
CA GLU A 271 8.55 15.37 12.98
C GLU A 271 9.12 16.56 12.22
N ASN A 272 8.23 17.48 11.85
CA ASN A 272 8.65 18.74 11.30
C ASN A 272 9.56 19.37 12.34
N GLY A 273 10.86 19.34 12.06
CA GLY A 273 11.77 20.36 12.56
C GLY A 273 11.28 21.68 11.97
N ASN A 274 10.63 22.46 12.82
CA ASN A 274 10.72 23.91 12.96
C ASN A 274 9.64 24.37 13.94
#